data_AF-A0ABD4VA09-F1
#
_entry.id   AF-A0ABD4VA09-F1
#
_cell.length_a   1.000
_cell.length_b   1.000
_cell.length_c   1.000
_cell.angle_alpha   90.00
_cell.angle_beta   90.00
_cell.angle_gamma   90.00
#
_symmetry.space_group_name_H-M   'P 1'
#
loop_
_entity.id
_entity.type
_entity.pdbx_description
1 polymer ?
#
loop_
_entity_poly.entity_id
_entity_poly.type
_entity_poly.pdbx_seq_one_letter_code
_entity_poly.pdbx_strand_id
1 'polypeptide(L)'
;MAHRRDTVFHAICAELVRRGVPGIQLHGFAQKSAPHYDVIASTGAGEDGLTDGRRLADALGDRDFAVCRAWARSCPLAGRDNVQGRTAADARVPFLHVEFAPGPRKDSRQAARAAEALAVVTRGWAGSALAG
;
A
#
# COMPACT_ATOMS: atom_id res chain seq x y z
N MET A 1 -7.00 6.77 -12.70
CA MET A 1 -6.16 5.59 -13.01
C MET A 1 -6.60 4.34 -12.24
N ALA A 2 -6.77 4.42 -10.92
CA ALA A 2 -7.14 3.29 -10.05
C ALA A 2 -8.45 2.54 -10.38
N HIS A 3 -9.29 3.07 -11.28
CA HIS A 3 -10.56 2.45 -11.69
C HIS A 3 -10.61 2.12 -13.20
N ARG A 4 -9.49 2.23 -13.92
CA ARG A 4 -9.44 2.05 -15.38
C ARG A 4 -8.50 0.90 -15.74
N ARG A 5 -9.00 -0.06 -16.52
CA ARG A 5 -8.21 -1.20 -17.03
C ARG A 5 -7.56 -0.93 -18.39
N ASP A 6 -8.07 0.04 -19.14
CA ASP A 6 -7.63 0.43 -20.47
C ASP A 6 -6.52 1.49 -20.43
N THR A 7 -5.56 1.31 -19.53
CA THR A 7 -4.41 2.21 -19.38
C THR A 7 -3.12 1.42 -19.46
N VAL A 8 -2.08 2.03 -20.03
CA VAL A 8 -0.72 1.45 -20.02
C VAL A 8 -0.28 1.12 -18.59
N PHE A 9 -0.65 1.96 -17.63
CA PHE A 9 -0.41 1.71 -16.21
C PHE A 9 -1.01 0.38 -15.74
N HIS A 10 -2.29 0.11 -16.05
CA HIS A 10 -2.91 -1.15 -15.68
C HIS A 10 -2.26 -2.34 -16.39
N ALA A 11 -1.92 -2.22 -17.68
CA ALA A 11 -1.26 -3.28 -18.43
C ALA A 11 0.09 -3.67 -17.82
N ILE A 12 0.90 -2.69 -17.40
CA ILE A 12 2.17 -2.94 -16.70
C ILE A 12 1.93 -3.62 -15.36
N CYS A 13 0.99 -3.13 -14.54
CA CYS A 13 0.67 -3.76 -13.26
C CYS A 13 0.19 -5.20 -13.44
N ALA A 14 -0.64 -5.47 -14.44
CA ALA A 14 -1.12 -6.82 -14.73
C ALA A 14 0.02 -7.77 -15.13
N GLU A 15 0.99 -7.31 -15.93
CA GLU A 15 2.16 -8.10 -16.30
C GLU A 15 3.07 -8.39 -15.10
N LEU A 16 3.27 -7.43 -14.18
CA LEU A 16 4.02 -7.65 -12.95
C LEU A 16 3.33 -8.67 -12.04
N VAL A 17 2.01 -8.55 -11.86
CA VAL A 17 1.20 -9.53 -11.12
C VAL A 17 1.30 -10.91 -11.75
N ARG A 18 1.24 -11.01 -13.09
CA ARG A 18 1.39 -12.30 -13.80
C ARG A 18 2.73 -12.98 -13.52
N ARG A 19 3.77 -12.20 -13.18
CA ARG A 19 5.10 -12.69 -12.78
C ARG A 19 5.23 -12.93 -11.28
N GLY A 20 4.15 -12.80 -10.51
CA GLY A 20 4.16 -12.97 -9.06
C GLY A 20 4.80 -11.82 -8.29
N VAL A 21 5.01 -10.66 -8.93
CA VAL A 21 5.67 -9.52 -8.28
C VAL A 21 4.69 -8.83 -7.33
N PRO A 22 4.98 -8.76 -6.02
CA PRO A 22 4.13 -8.07 -5.06
C PRO A 22 4.12 -6.55 -5.29
N GLY A 23 3.04 -5.88 -4.92
CA GLY A 23 2.82 -4.47 -5.23
C GLY A 23 2.47 -3.62 -4.01
N ILE A 24 3.00 -2.39 -3.97
CA ILE A 24 2.47 -1.31 -3.12
C ILE A 24 2.01 -0.20 -4.04
N GLN A 25 0.76 0.22 -3.90
CA GLN A 25 0.24 1.40 -4.59
C GLN A 25 0.03 2.54 -3.60
N LEU A 26 0.72 3.65 -3.87
CA LEU A 26 0.71 4.84 -3.04
C LEU A 26 -0.26 5.88 -3.58
N HIS A 27 -1.03 6.47 -2.68
CA HIS A 27 -1.98 7.54 -2.95
C HIS A 27 -1.87 8.62 -1.89
N GLY A 28 -2.55 9.73 -2.15
CA GLY A 28 -2.63 10.83 -1.20
C GLY A 28 -4.07 11.26 -0.98
N PHE A 29 -4.42 11.53 0.27
CA PHE A 29 -5.74 12.02 0.64
C PHE A 29 -5.68 13.42 1.25
N ALA A 30 -6.80 14.14 1.18
CA ALA A 30 -6.95 15.42 1.85
C ALA A 30 -7.21 15.20 3.35
N GLN A 31 -6.61 16.01 4.24
CA GLN A 31 -6.70 15.81 5.70
C GLN A 31 -8.14 15.56 6.20
N LYS A 32 -9.12 16.30 5.63
CA LYS A 32 -10.54 16.17 5.99
C LYS A 32 -11.15 14.79 5.74
N SER A 33 -10.57 13.97 4.85
CA SER A 33 -11.09 12.64 4.53
C SER A 33 -10.81 11.62 5.64
N ALA A 34 -9.78 11.84 6.45
CA ALA A 34 -9.41 11.00 7.58
C ALA A 34 -8.65 11.84 8.63
N PRO A 35 -9.36 12.72 9.37
CA PRO A 35 -8.71 13.78 10.16
C PRO A 35 -7.82 13.28 11.31
N HIS A 36 -7.98 12.03 11.73
CA HIS A 36 -7.26 11.41 12.84
C HIS A 36 -6.11 10.49 12.42
N TYR A 37 -5.84 10.38 11.12
CA TYR A 37 -4.86 9.45 10.59
C TYR A 37 -3.91 10.16 9.63
N ASP A 38 -2.64 9.79 9.69
CA ASP A 38 -1.63 10.20 8.72
C ASP A 38 -1.56 9.21 7.55
N VAL A 39 -1.90 7.95 7.82
CA VAL A 39 -1.83 6.85 6.84
C VAL A 39 -3.04 5.94 6.95
N ILE A 40 -3.61 5.56 5.81
CA ILE A 40 -4.50 4.39 5.73
C ILE A 40 -3.73 3.26 5.08
N ALA A 41 -3.54 2.16 5.82
CA ALA A 41 -2.92 0.94 5.32
C ALA A 41 -3.99 -0.13 5.07
N SER A 42 -4.01 -0.68 3.86
CA SER A 42 -4.98 -1.67 3.41
C SER A 42 -4.33 -2.71 2.52
N THR A 43 -4.88 -3.93 2.49
CA THR A 43 -4.53 -4.98 1.52
C THR A 43 -5.34 -4.85 0.22
N GLY A 44 -6.12 -3.78 0.07
CA GLY A 44 -6.98 -3.55 -1.08
C GLY A 44 -8.13 -4.55 -1.11
N ALA A 45 -8.29 -5.25 -2.24
CA ALA A 45 -9.36 -6.23 -2.45
C ALA A 45 -9.02 -7.64 -1.94
N GLY A 46 -7.73 -7.95 -1.72
CA GLY A 46 -7.26 -9.28 -1.32
C GLY A 46 -6.75 -9.32 0.12
N GLU A 47 -6.30 -10.51 0.54
CA GLU A 47 -5.76 -10.74 1.89
C GLU A 47 -4.30 -11.24 1.88
N ASP A 48 -3.76 -11.67 0.73
CA ASP A 48 -2.39 -12.20 0.64
C ASP A 48 -1.31 -11.16 1.02
N GLY A 49 -1.66 -9.87 1.03
CA GLY A 49 -0.79 -8.78 1.53
C GLY A 49 -0.80 -8.57 3.05
N LEU A 50 -1.59 -9.32 3.83
CA LEU A 50 -1.84 -9.00 5.25
C LEU A 50 -0.57 -9.00 6.12
N THR A 51 0.32 -9.97 5.92
CA THR A 51 1.58 -10.05 6.67
C THR A 51 2.46 -8.82 6.41
N ASP A 52 2.61 -8.44 5.15
CA ASP A 52 3.38 -7.25 4.76
C ASP A 52 2.70 -5.96 5.18
N GLY A 53 1.37 -5.91 5.12
CA GLY A 53 0.57 -4.78 5.60
C GLY A 53 0.79 -4.53 7.09
N ARG A 54 0.79 -5.59 7.92
CA ARG A 54 1.10 -5.49 9.36
C ARG A 54 2.50 -4.93 9.57
N ARG A 55 3.51 -5.49 8.90
CA ARG A 55 4.90 -5.01 8.98
C ARG A 55 5.03 -3.54 8.59
N LEU A 56 4.37 -3.10 7.52
CA LEU A 56 4.38 -1.71 7.10
C LEU A 56 3.70 -0.81 8.14
N ALA A 57 2.52 -1.21 8.64
CA ALA A 57 1.77 -0.43 9.61
C ALA A 57 2.51 -0.30 10.95
N ASP A 58 3.24 -1.33 11.38
CA ASP A 58 4.11 -1.28 12.55
C ASP A 58 5.29 -0.33 12.29
N ALA A 59 6.00 -0.50 11.16
CA ALA A 59 7.15 0.35 10.82
C ALA A 59 6.81 1.83 10.62
N LEU A 60 5.59 2.14 10.18
CA LEU A 60 5.04 3.50 10.12
C LEU A 60 4.71 4.02 11.53
N GLY A 61 4.10 3.19 12.39
CA GLY A 61 3.79 3.55 13.77
C GLY A 61 5.05 3.87 14.59
N ASP A 62 6.11 3.09 14.42
CA ASP A 62 7.43 3.31 15.05
C ASP A 62 8.09 4.64 14.61
N ARG A 63 7.53 5.30 13.59
CA ARG A 63 7.98 6.59 13.04
C ARG A 63 6.97 7.71 13.26
N ASP A 64 6.12 7.56 14.28
CA ASP A 64 5.13 8.52 14.76
C ASP A 64 3.98 8.81 13.78
N PHE A 65 3.68 7.91 12.84
CA PHE A 65 2.48 8.06 12.01
C PHE A 65 1.26 7.44 12.69
N ALA A 66 0.14 8.17 12.71
CA ALA A 66 -1.15 7.62 13.08
C ALA A 66 -1.71 6.76 11.93
N VAL A 67 -1.63 5.43 12.06
CA VAL A 67 -2.01 4.48 11.00
C VAL A 67 -3.40 3.88 11.25
N CYS A 68 -4.32 4.06 10.30
CA CYS A 68 -5.54 3.25 10.25
C CYS A 68 -5.25 1.92 9.54
N ARG A 69 -5.47 0.80 10.24
CA ARG A 69 -5.27 -0.55 9.71
C ARG A 69 -6.61 -1.11 9.21
N ALA A 70 -6.83 -1.10 7.89
CA ALA A 70 -8.13 -1.41 7.28
C ALA A 70 -8.59 -2.89 7.43
N TRP A 71 -7.67 -3.77 7.85
CA TRP A 71 -7.98 -5.16 8.22
C TRP A 71 -8.39 -5.33 9.68
N ALA A 72 -8.14 -4.33 10.55
CA ALA A 72 -8.47 -4.39 11.97
C ALA A 72 -9.68 -3.54 12.34
N ARG A 73 -10.04 -2.57 11.50
CA ARG A 73 -11.18 -1.67 11.69
C ARG A 73 -11.64 -1.07 10.37
N SER A 74 -12.82 -0.45 10.40
CA SER A 74 -13.27 0.39 9.29
C SER A 74 -12.32 1.59 9.14
N CYS A 75 -11.79 1.77 7.92
CA CYS A 75 -10.96 2.89 7.54
C CYS A 75 -11.53 3.51 6.25
N PRO A 76 -11.63 4.84 6.15
CA PRO A 76 -11.94 5.49 4.89
C PRO A 76 -10.83 5.20 3.88
N LEU A 77 -11.14 5.22 2.58
CA LEU A 77 -10.14 5.11 1.51
C LEU A 77 -9.33 3.79 1.53
N ALA A 78 -9.93 2.70 2.01
CA ALA A 78 -9.28 1.39 2.05
C ALA A 78 -8.96 0.79 0.66
N GLY A 79 -9.36 1.43 -0.44
CA GLY A 79 -8.99 1.00 -1.80
C GLY A 79 -9.55 -0.36 -2.21
N ARG A 80 -10.64 -0.82 -1.59
CA ARG A 80 -11.25 -2.15 -1.89
C ARG A 80 -11.72 -2.27 -3.35
N ASP A 81 -12.06 -1.14 -3.96
CA ASP A 81 -12.49 -1.10 -5.36
C ASP A 81 -11.39 -0.76 -6.37
N ASN A 82 -10.12 -0.85 -5.95
CA ASN A 82 -8.97 -0.61 -6.80
C ASN A 82 -8.82 -1.72 -7.85
N VAL A 83 -8.75 -1.36 -9.15
CA VAL A 83 -8.66 -2.39 -10.21
C VAL A 83 -7.33 -3.14 -10.20
N GLN A 84 -6.21 -2.49 -9.84
CA GLN A 84 -4.91 -3.17 -9.74
C GLN A 84 -4.90 -4.12 -8.53
N GLY A 85 -5.47 -3.68 -7.39
CA GLY A 85 -5.62 -4.52 -6.21
C GLY A 85 -6.52 -5.74 -6.45
N ARG A 86 -7.60 -5.59 -7.23
CA ARG A 86 -8.41 -6.74 -7.67
C ARG A 86 -7.63 -7.70 -8.55
N THR A 87 -6.88 -7.21 -9.53
CA THR A 87 -6.03 -8.06 -10.38
C THR A 87 -5.01 -8.85 -9.56
N ALA A 88 -4.38 -8.22 -8.56
CA ALA A 88 -3.46 -8.92 -7.65
C ALA A 88 -4.19 -9.97 -6.79
N ALA A 89 -5.37 -9.64 -6.26
CA ALA A 89 -6.19 -10.56 -5.47
C ALA A 89 -6.63 -11.79 -6.28
N ASP A 90 -7.09 -11.59 -7.52
CA ASP A 90 -7.50 -12.68 -8.43
C ASP A 90 -6.32 -13.64 -8.72
N ALA A 91 -5.09 -13.12 -8.76
CA ALA A 91 -3.87 -13.89 -8.96
C ALA A 91 -3.20 -14.36 -7.65
N ARG A 92 -3.79 -14.07 -6.48
CA ARG A 92 -3.22 -14.33 -5.15
C ARG A 92 -1.80 -13.77 -4.94
N VAL A 93 -1.54 -12.60 -5.52
CA VAL A 93 -0.27 -11.89 -5.39
C VAL A 93 -0.41 -10.82 -4.29
N PRO A 94 0.55 -10.70 -3.34
CA PRO A 94 0.47 -9.69 -2.29
C PRO A 94 0.36 -8.26 -2.86
N PHE A 95 -0.60 -7.50 -2.32
CA PHE A 95 -0.84 -6.11 -2.70
C PHE A 95 -1.16 -5.27 -1.48
N LEU A 96 -0.58 -4.07 -1.42
CA LEU A 96 -0.87 -3.05 -0.42
C LEU A 96 -1.39 -1.77 -1.09
N HIS A 97 -2.50 -1.26 -0.58
CA HIS A 97 -3.04 0.06 -0.89
C HIS A 97 -2.76 0.99 0.29
N VAL A 98 -1.97 2.05 0.05
CA VAL A 98 -1.52 2.95 1.11
C VAL A 98 -1.81 4.39 0.73
N GLU A 99 -2.55 5.07 1.59
CA GLU A 99 -2.99 6.46 1.43
C GLU A 99 -2.26 7.35 2.44
N PHE A 100 -1.65 8.43 1.99
CA PHE A 100 -0.92 9.38 2.86
C PHE A 100 -1.61 10.74 2.97
N ALA A 101 -1.66 11.27 4.20
CA ALA A 101 -2.11 12.62 4.52
C ALA A 101 -1.19 13.68 3.86
N PRO A 102 -1.56 14.97 3.86
CA PRO A 102 -0.72 16.02 3.29
C PRO A 102 0.69 16.12 3.90
N GLY A 103 0.87 15.83 5.19
CA GLY A 103 2.17 15.94 5.89
C GLY A 103 3.28 15.17 5.20
N PRO A 104 3.21 13.83 5.12
CA PRO A 104 4.19 12.98 4.41
C PRO A 104 4.43 13.35 2.94
N ARG A 105 3.49 14.07 2.32
CA ARG A 105 3.54 14.47 0.91
C ARG A 105 4.11 15.88 0.69
N LYS A 106 4.17 16.70 1.74
CA LYS A 106 4.60 18.11 1.68
C LYS A 106 5.83 18.41 2.52
N ASP A 107 6.11 17.59 3.54
CA ASP A 107 7.27 17.72 4.41
C ASP A 107 8.30 16.64 4.08
N SER A 108 9.53 17.06 3.77
CA SER A 108 10.60 16.14 3.33
C SER A 108 11.09 15.21 4.43
N ARG A 109 11.04 15.61 5.71
CA ARG A 109 11.42 14.74 6.83
C ARG A 109 10.37 13.65 7.04
N GLN A 110 9.09 14.00 6.97
CA GLN A 110 8.01 13.02 7.03
C GLN A 110 8.04 12.09 5.81
N ALA A 111 8.31 12.61 4.61
CA ALA A 111 8.47 11.80 3.41
C ALA A 111 9.60 10.77 3.57
N ALA A 112 10.76 11.18 4.13
CA ALA A 112 11.88 10.29 4.39
C ALA A 112 11.50 9.16 5.38
N ARG A 113 10.84 9.50 6.49
CA ARG A 113 10.36 8.50 7.46
C ARG A 113 9.36 7.52 6.83
N ALA A 114 8.44 7.99 6.01
CA ALA A 114 7.48 7.13 5.30
C ALA A 114 8.20 6.20 4.31
N ALA A 115 9.19 6.70 3.57
CA ALA A 115 10.00 5.91 2.65
C ALA A 115 10.82 4.83 3.37
N GLU A 116 11.39 5.14 4.53
CA GLU A 116 12.09 4.16 5.36
C GLU A 116 11.18 3.03 5.84
N ALA A 117 9.94 3.35 6.24
CA ALA A 117 8.96 2.35 6.62
C ALA A 117 8.56 1.46 5.43
N LEU A 118 8.35 2.03 4.24
CA LEU A 118 8.11 1.27 3.01
C LEU A 118 9.28 0.34 2.67
N ALA A 119 10.51 0.79 2.92
CA ALA A 119 11.72 0.00 2.67
C ALA A 119 11.84 -1.23 3.59
N VAL A 120 11.19 -1.26 4.76
CA VAL A 120 11.13 -2.46 5.61
C VAL A 120 10.47 -3.62 4.87
N VAL A 121 9.37 -3.34 4.14
CA VAL A 121 8.64 -4.36 3.40
C VAL A 121 9.35 -4.73 2.10
N THR A 122 9.76 -3.74 1.31
CA THR A 122 10.34 -4.02 -0.02
C THR A 122 11.70 -4.71 0.05
N ARG A 123 12.49 -4.49 1.11
CA ARG A 123 13.71 -5.29 1.36
C ARG A 123 13.40 -6.77 1.64
N GLY A 124 12.29 -7.05 2.33
CA GLY A 124 11.83 -8.42 2.57
C GLY A 124 11.48 -9.15 1.26
N TRP A 125 10.89 -8.44 0.30
CA TRP A 125 10.59 -8.97 -1.02
C TRP A 125 11.86 -9.24 -1.84
N ALA A 126 12.82 -8.32 -1.82
CA ALA A 126 14.10 -8.50 -2.49
C ALA A 126 14.89 -9.71 -1.95
N GLY A 127 14.90 -9.90 -0.63
CA GLY A 127 15.53 -11.07 0.00
C GLY A 127 14.86 -12.39 -0.37
N SER A 128 13.54 -12.40 -0.58
CA SER A 128 12.79 -13.60 -0.98
C SER A 128 13.02 -13.94 -2.46
N ALA A 129 13.17 -12.92 -3.33
CA ALA A 129 13.43 -13.10 -4.75
C ALA A 129 14.84 -13.66 -5.06
N LEU A 130 15.80 -13.50 -4.14
CA LEU A 130 17.15 -14.07 -4.27
C LEU A 130 17.28 -15.49 -3.69
N ALA A 131 16.23 -16.00 -3.03
CA ALA A 131 16.22 -17.29 -2.37
C ALA A 131 15.48 -18.39 -3.17
N GLY A 132 14.91 -18.06 -4.33
CA GLY A 132 14.27 -18.99 -5.26
C GLY A 132 15.05 -19.10 -6.57
#